data_AF-A0AAD8CZK5-F1
#
_entry.id   AF-A0AAD8CZK5-F1
#
_cell.length_a   1.000
_cell.length_b   1.000
_cell.length_c   1.000
_cell.angle_alpha   90.00
_cell.angle_beta   90.00
_cell.angle_gamma   90.00
#
_symmetry.space_group_name_H-M   'P 1'
#
loop_
_entity.id
_entity.type
_entity.pdbx_description
1 polymer ?
#
loop_
_entity_poly.entity_id
_entity_poly.type
_entity_poly.pdbx_seq_one_letter_code
_entity_poly.pdbx_strand_id
1 'polypeptide(L)'
;MAPSTTHRAFHVTTKEKNKLRKPIVEKMRRDRINASIEQLKTLLHKEFHQQQPGSKLEKADILEMTAGFLKGQVKTSTKLGYCQGFSQCLQDSLRFLSLQAPHQAAEMRVKEHFHGSQNATQSRFSPEPLLNSVPPQVCTKQPAISSPTALWRPW
;
A
#
# COMPACT_ATOMS: atom_id res chain seq x y z
N MET A 1 54.86 43.81 -32.92
CA MET A 1 53.51 43.22 -33.14
C MET A 1 53.40 41.99 -32.27
N ALA A 2 52.54 41.99 -31.26
CA ALA A 2 52.34 40.85 -30.35
C ALA A 2 51.13 40.01 -30.82
N PRO A 3 51.18 38.66 -30.78
CA PRO A 3 50.05 37.84 -31.19
C PRO A 3 49.01 37.79 -30.06
N SER A 4 47.77 38.16 -30.39
CA SER A 4 46.62 38.02 -29.49
C SER A 4 46.18 36.56 -29.44
N THR A 5 46.45 35.89 -28.32
CA THR A 5 45.92 34.55 -28.03
C THR A 5 44.40 34.65 -27.79
N THR A 6 43.61 34.34 -28.80
CA THR A 6 42.16 34.14 -28.66
C THR A 6 41.91 32.86 -27.85
N HIS A 7 41.62 33.03 -26.56
CA HIS A 7 41.14 31.96 -25.70
C HIS A 7 39.73 31.57 -26.18
N ARG A 8 39.62 30.52 -27.00
CA ARG A 8 38.34 29.95 -27.43
C ARG A 8 37.65 29.34 -26.22
N ALA A 9 36.81 30.12 -25.54
CA ALA A 9 35.91 29.61 -24.52
C ALA A 9 34.97 28.58 -25.19
N PHE A 10 35.19 27.30 -24.91
CA PHE A 10 34.26 26.25 -25.28
C PHE A 10 32.97 26.48 -24.49
N HIS A 11 32.02 27.19 -25.10
CA HIS A 11 30.65 27.24 -24.62
C HIS A 11 30.03 25.85 -24.76
N VAL A 12 30.22 24.99 -23.75
CA VAL A 12 29.47 23.74 -23.62
C VAL A 12 27.99 24.13 -23.57
N THR A 13 27.27 23.73 -24.61
CA THR A 13 25.88 24.09 -24.80
C THR A 13 25.03 23.45 -23.69
N THR A 14 23.93 24.11 -23.30
CA THR A 14 23.01 23.61 -22.25
C THR A 14 22.51 22.18 -22.54
N LYS A 15 22.46 21.81 -23.83
CA LYS A 15 22.10 20.47 -24.32
C LYS A 15 23.13 19.41 -23.95
N GLU A 16 24.43 19.71 -24.03
CA GLU A 16 25.52 18.81 -23.62
C GLU A 16 25.62 18.69 -22.09
N LYS A 17 25.41 19.79 -21.35
CA LYS A 17 25.29 19.75 -19.89
C LYS A 17 24.13 18.88 -19.43
N ASN A 18 22.98 18.93 -20.12
CA ASN A 18 21.85 18.05 -19.86
C ASN A 18 22.14 16.58 -20.20
N LYS A 19 22.85 16.29 -21.30
CA LYS A 19 23.27 14.91 -21.64
C LYS A 19 24.15 14.27 -20.56
N LEU A 20 24.92 15.06 -19.81
CA LEU A 20 25.78 14.60 -18.72
C LEU A 20 25.07 14.59 -17.34
N ARG A 21 24.10 15.49 -17.11
CA ARG A 21 23.34 15.53 -15.85
C ARG A 21 22.29 14.43 -15.75
N LYS A 22 21.59 14.12 -16.85
CA LYS A 22 20.57 13.05 -16.89
C LYS A 22 21.09 11.68 -16.41
N PRO A 23 22.27 11.17 -16.84
CA PRO A 23 22.77 9.88 -16.35
C PRO A 23 23.15 9.92 -14.86
N ILE A 24 23.62 11.06 -14.34
CA ILE A 24 23.95 11.20 -12.91
C ILE A 24 22.67 11.17 -12.07
N VAL A 25 21.64 11.92 -12.44
CA VAL A 25 20.36 11.95 -11.73
C VAL A 25 19.69 10.57 -11.76
N GLU A 26 19.73 9.88 -12.89
CA GLU A 26 19.16 8.53 -12.97
C GLU A 26 19.95 7.51 -12.13
N LYS A 27 21.29 7.62 -12.10
CA LYS A 27 22.09 6.81 -11.19
C LYS A 27 21.68 7.04 -9.73
N MET A 28 21.56 8.30 -9.30
CA MET A 28 21.11 8.62 -7.94
C MET A 28 19.71 8.07 -7.65
N ARG A 29 18.78 8.11 -8.63
CA ARG A 29 17.44 7.55 -8.47
C ARG A 29 17.50 6.03 -8.29
N ARG A 30 18.31 5.32 -9.09
CA ARG A 30 18.51 3.86 -8.96
C ARG A 30 19.14 3.49 -7.63
N ASP A 31 20.15 4.24 -7.21
CA ASP A 31 20.83 4.02 -5.93
C ASP A 31 19.86 4.21 -4.76
N ARG A 32 19.01 5.25 -4.81
CA ARG A 32 17.95 5.46 -3.82
C ARG A 32 16.96 4.30 -3.76
N ILE A 33 16.50 3.82 -4.91
CA ILE A 33 15.56 2.68 -4.98
C ILE A 33 16.20 1.41 -4.40
N ASN A 34 17.46 1.13 -4.76
CA ASN A 34 18.17 -0.03 -4.24
C ASN A 34 18.35 0.07 -2.73
N ALA A 35 18.73 1.23 -2.21
CA ALA A 35 18.83 1.46 -0.78
C ALA A 35 17.50 1.21 -0.06
N SER A 36 16.38 1.71 -0.61
CA SER A 36 15.05 1.46 -0.03
C SER A 36 14.65 -0.03 -0.05
N ILE A 37 15.03 -0.79 -1.09
CA ILE A 37 14.78 -2.24 -1.14
C ILE A 37 15.57 -2.98 -0.05
N GLU A 38 16.84 -2.62 0.17
CA GLU A 38 17.63 -3.21 1.27
C GLU A 38 17.12 -2.78 2.66
N GLN A 39 16.61 -1.55 2.79
CA GLN A 39 15.93 -1.11 4.02
C GLN A 39 14.68 -1.95 4.29
N LEU A 40 13.86 -2.24 3.28
CA LEU A 40 12.69 -3.11 3.43
C LEU A 40 13.09 -4.51 3.91
N LYS A 41 14.15 -5.08 3.33
CA LYS A 41 14.72 -6.36 3.76
C LYS A 41 15.11 -6.40 5.24
N THR A 42 15.65 -5.29 5.73
CA THR A 42 16.08 -5.16 7.14
C THR A 42 14.88 -4.98 8.06
N LEU A 43 13.93 -4.11 7.69
CA LEU A 43 12.75 -3.80 8.51
C LEU A 43 11.81 -5.00 8.67
N LEU A 44 11.62 -5.78 7.60
CA LEU A 44 10.71 -6.93 7.54
C LEU A 44 11.44 -8.27 7.67
N HIS A 45 12.65 -8.25 8.22
CA HIS A 45 13.51 -9.43 8.29
C HIS A 45 12.83 -10.61 8.99
N LYS A 46 12.11 -10.35 10.09
CA LYS A 46 11.43 -11.39 10.88
C LYS A 46 10.28 -12.03 10.10
N GLU A 47 9.47 -11.20 9.46
CA GLU A 47 8.35 -11.60 8.61
C GLU A 47 8.84 -12.45 7.45
N PHE A 48 9.96 -12.06 6.83
CA PHE A 48 10.54 -12.83 5.73
C PHE A 48 11.13 -14.16 6.20
N HIS A 49 11.81 -14.19 7.34
CA HIS A 49 12.33 -15.43 7.93
C HIS A 49 11.22 -16.41 8.30
N GLN A 50 10.06 -15.92 8.76
CA GLN A 50 8.94 -16.76 9.10
C GLN A 50 8.32 -17.42 7.86
N GLN A 51 8.25 -16.70 6.73
CA GLN A 51 7.67 -17.24 5.49
C GLN A 51 8.65 -18.07 4.66
N GLN A 52 9.94 -17.70 4.64
CA GLN A 52 10.96 -18.41 3.86
C GLN A 52 12.31 -18.48 4.63
N PRO A 53 12.45 -19.42 5.57
CA PRO A 53 13.67 -19.56 6.36
C PRO A 53 14.88 -19.95 5.48
N GLY A 54 16.01 -19.25 5.64
CA GLY A 54 17.29 -19.65 5.04
C GLY A 54 17.43 -19.41 3.53
N SER A 55 16.43 -18.81 2.87
CA SER A 55 16.50 -18.48 1.44
C SER A 55 17.17 -17.12 1.19
N LYS A 56 17.89 -17.03 0.08
CA LYS A 56 18.44 -15.76 -0.40
C LYS A 56 17.34 -15.00 -1.15
N LEU A 57 16.72 -14.04 -0.47
CA LEU A 57 15.68 -13.19 -1.06
C LEU A 57 16.23 -12.37 -2.23
N GLU A 58 15.63 -12.54 -3.40
CA GLU A 58 15.85 -11.67 -4.55
C GLU A 58 15.05 -10.37 -4.42
N LYS A 59 15.34 -9.37 -5.27
CA LYS A 59 14.62 -8.09 -5.23
C LYS A 59 13.13 -8.24 -5.50
N ALA A 60 12.75 -9.19 -6.35
CA ALA A 60 11.35 -9.48 -6.64
C ALA A 60 10.64 -10.06 -5.40
N ASP A 61 11.25 -11.04 -4.73
CA ASP A 61 10.73 -11.65 -3.51
C ASP A 61 10.52 -10.60 -2.40
N ILE A 62 11.53 -9.75 -2.17
CA ILE A 62 11.45 -8.67 -1.17
C ILE A 62 10.21 -7.80 -1.44
N LEU A 63 9.98 -7.43 -2.70
CA LEU A 63 8.85 -6.56 -3.07
C LEU A 63 7.51 -7.29 -2.96
N GLU A 64 7.43 -8.54 -3.40
CA GLU A 64 6.20 -9.34 -3.32
C GLU A 64 5.79 -9.60 -1.87
N MET A 65 6.71 -10.06 -1.04
CA MET A 65 6.47 -10.32 0.38
C MET A 65 6.09 -9.03 1.12
N THR A 66 6.76 -7.90 0.81
CA THR A 66 6.40 -6.58 1.37
C THR A 66 4.98 -6.20 0.98
N ALA A 67 4.60 -6.36 -0.29
CA ALA A 67 3.25 -6.04 -0.76
C ALA A 67 2.18 -6.90 -0.08
N GLY A 68 2.45 -8.21 0.07
CA GLY A 68 1.60 -9.14 0.81
C GLY A 68 1.43 -8.72 2.27
N PHE A 69 2.53 -8.40 2.96
CA PHE A 69 2.52 -7.92 4.34
C PHE A 69 1.70 -6.64 4.52
N LEU A 70 1.92 -5.63 3.68
CA LEU A 70 1.19 -4.36 3.75
C LEU A 70 -0.30 -4.55 3.45
N LYS A 71 -0.66 -5.42 2.50
CA LYS A 71 -2.07 -5.75 2.23
C LYS A 71 -2.73 -6.40 3.43
N GLY A 72 -2.01 -7.28 4.15
CA GLY A 72 -2.46 -7.83 5.42
C GLY A 72 -2.70 -6.75 6.47
N GLN A 73 -1.71 -5.87 6.68
CA GLN A 73 -1.77 -4.77 7.65
C GLN A 73 -2.92 -3.79 7.40
N VAL A 74 -3.16 -3.41 6.14
CA VAL A 74 -4.29 -2.51 5.81
C VAL A 74 -5.62 -3.20 6.13
N LYS A 75 -5.77 -4.48 5.79
CA LYS A 75 -7.00 -5.24 6.09
C LYS A 75 -7.25 -5.34 7.60
N THR A 76 -6.22 -5.65 8.39
CA THR A 76 -6.35 -5.77 9.86
C THR A 76 -6.67 -4.42 10.50
N SER A 77 -5.98 -3.36 10.09
CA SER A 77 -6.23 -2.00 10.58
C SER A 77 -7.65 -1.53 10.24
N THR A 78 -8.11 -1.75 9.00
CA THR A 78 -9.47 -1.38 8.57
C THR A 78 -10.52 -2.16 9.38
N LYS A 79 -10.30 -3.46 9.60
CA LYS A 79 -11.18 -4.30 10.42
C LYS A 79 -11.24 -3.79 11.86
N LEU A 80 -10.09 -3.47 12.46
CA LEU A 80 -10.01 -2.96 13.83
C LEU A 80 -10.74 -1.63 13.98
N GLY A 81 -10.51 -0.69 13.05
CA GLY A 81 -11.19 0.61 13.04
C GLY A 81 -12.70 0.49 12.86
N TYR A 82 -13.15 -0.41 11.98
CA TYR A 82 -14.58 -0.72 11.84
C TYR A 82 -15.17 -1.30 13.13
N CYS A 83 -14.54 -2.32 13.71
CA CYS A 83 -15.02 -2.96 14.94
C CYS A 83 -15.11 -1.95 16.10
N GLN A 84 -14.11 -1.09 16.24
CA GLN A 84 -14.08 -0.04 17.26
C GLN A 84 -15.20 0.99 17.04
N GLY A 85 -15.35 1.52 15.82
CA GLY A 85 -16.42 2.47 15.49
C GLY A 85 -17.81 1.86 15.67
N PHE A 86 -17.96 0.60 15.30
CA PHE A 86 -19.19 -0.16 15.48
C PHE A 86 -19.57 -0.31 16.97
N SER A 87 -18.62 -0.74 17.81
CA SER A 87 -18.87 -0.87 19.25
C SER A 87 -19.20 0.47 19.92
N GLN A 88 -18.52 1.53 19.49
CA GLN A 88 -18.77 2.89 20.00
C GLN A 88 -20.19 3.35 19.66
N CYS A 89 -20.60 3.19 18.39
CA CYS A 89 -21.93 3.55 17.92
C CYS A 89 -23.03 2.79 18.68
N LEU A 90 -22.85 1.48 18.91
CA LEU A 90 -23.78 0.69 19.70
C LEU A 90 -23.88 1.20 21.14
N GLN A 91 -22.74 1.45 21.78
CA GLN A 91 -22.70 1.95 23.16
C GLN A 91 -23.42 3.30 23.29
N ASP A 92 -23.17 4.23 22.37
CA ASP A 92 -23.79 5.55 22.36
C ASP A 92 -25.31 5.45 22.12
N SER A 93 -25.73 4.56 21.21
CA SER A 93 -27.15 4.28 20.95
C SER A 93 -27.86 3.74 22.19
N LEU A 94 -27.25 2.78 22.89
CA LEU A 94 -27.80 2.22 24.12
C LEU A 94 -27.83 3.25 25.25
N ARG A 95 -26.79 4.08 25.37
CA ARG A 95 -26.77 5.17 26.36
C ARG A 95 -27.90 6.16 26.11
N PHE A 96 -28.12 6.55 24.86
CA PHE A 96 -29.20 7.46 24.48
C PHE A 96 -30.58 6.89 24.85
N LEU A 97 -30.83 5.62 24.54
CA LEU A 97 -32.09 4.95 24.88
C LEU A 97 -32.31 4.87 26.40
N SER A 98 -31.26 4.57 27.17
CA SER A 98 -31.35 4.53 28.63
C SER A 98 -31.71 5.90 29.25
N LEU A 99 -31.37 7.01 28.59
CA LEU A 99 -31.67 8.37 29.06
C LEU A 99 -33.10 8.83 28.71
N GLN A 100 -33.73 8.26 27.68
CA GLN A 100 -35.01 8.73 27.10
C GLN A 100 -36.25 7.95 27.61
N ALA A 101 -36.21 7.50 28.88
CA ALA A 101 -37.13 6.53 29.48
C ALA A 101 -36.89 5.08 29.00
N PRO A 102 -37.01 4.06 29.88
CA PRO A 102 -36.55 2.69 29.62
C PRO A 102 -37.49 1.97 28.65
N HIS A 103 -37.45 2.32 27.37
CA HIS A 103 -38.15 1.59 26.32
C HIS A 103 -37.35 0.32 26.00
N GLN A 104 -37.47 -0.70 26.87
CA GLN A 104 -36.76 -1.98 26.76
C GLN A 104 -36.92 -2.63 25.37
N ALA A 105 -38.07 -2.44 24.72
CA ALA A 105 -38.32 -2.93 23.37
C ALA A 105 -37.52 -2.20 22.27
N ALA A 106 -37.11 -0.95 22.49
CA ALA A 106 -36.23 -0.24 21.54
C ALA A 106 -34.78 -0.69 21.73
N GLU A 107 -34.34 -0.84 22.98
CA GLU A 107 -33.00 -1.37 23.27
C GLU A 107 -32.81 -2.78 22.72
N MET A 108 -33.82 -3.65 22.88
CA MET A 108 -33.79 -5.03 22.35
C MET A 108 -33.68 -5.04 20.83
N ARG A 109 -34.51 -4.24 20.13
CA ARG A 109 -34.44 -4.12 18.66
C ARG A 109 -33.10 -3.59 18.15
N VAL A 110 -32.52 -2.61 18.86
CA VAL A 110 -31.19 -2.09 18.52
C VAL A 110 -30.13 -3.17 18.73
N LYS A 111 -30.13 -3.87 19.86
CA LYS A 111 -29.18 -4.97 20.09
C LYS A 111 -29.28 -6.05 19.00
N GLU A 112 -30.49 -6.48 18.63
CA GLU A 112 -30.72 -7.46 17.57
C GLU A 112 -30.20 -7.00 16.21
N HIS A 113 -30.49 -5.75 15.82
CA HIS A 113 -30.03 -5.20 14.55
C HIS A 113 -28.49 -5.15 14.47
N PHE A 114 -27.84 -4.71 15.55
CA PHE A 114 -26.38 -4.64 15.61
C PHE A 114 -25.75 -6.04 15.64
N HIS A 115 -26.31 -7.01 16.38
CA HIS A 115 -25.84 -8.40 16.34
C HIS A 115 -25.94 -9.00 14.93
N GLY A 116 -27.06 -8.77 14.21
CA GLY A 116 -27.21 -9.20 12.82
C GLY A 116 -26.18 -8.57 11.88
N SER A 117 -25.91 -7.28 12.04
CA SER A 117 -24.93 -6.53 11.23
C SER A 117 -23.48 -6.98 11.51
N GLN A 118 -23.13 -7.29 12.75
CA GLN A 118 -21.81 -7.79 13.14
C GLN A 118 -21.51 -9.16 12.49
N ASN A 119 -22.50 -10.05 12.44
CA ASN A 119 -22.35 -11.36 11.81
C ASN A 119 -22.18 -11.24 10.29
N ALA A 120 -22.91 -10.33 9.64
CA ALA A 120 -22.77 -10.06 8.21
C ALA A 120 -21.40 -9.47 7.84
N THR A 121 -20.81 -8.66 8.72
CA THR A 121 -19.48 -8.07 8.49
C THR A 121 -18.34 -9.02 8.82
N GLN A 122 -18.46 -9.88 9.83
CA GLN A 122 -17.46 -10.93 10.07
C GLN A 122 -17.29 -11.88 8.87
N SER A 123 -18.38 -12.23 8.19
CA SER A 123 -18.34 -13.03 6.96
C SER A 123 -17.54 -12.35 5.83
N ARG A 124 -17.61 -11.01 5.73
CA ARG A 124 -16.89 -10.23 4.71
C ARG A 124 -15.39 -10.08 4.99
N PHE A 125 -14.96 -10.28 6.23
CA PHE A 125 -13.57 -10.11 6.68
C PHE A 125 -12.96 -11.40 7.24
N SER A 126 -13.45 -12.55 6.76
CA SER A 126 -12.86 -13.86 7.06
C SER A 126 -11.41 -13.88 6.54
N PRO A 127 -10.43 -14.30 7.36
CA PRO A 127 -9.08 -14.51 6.86
C PRO A 127 -9.13 -15.69 5.89
N GLU A 128 -8.94 -15.45 4.60
CA GLU A 128 -8.61 -16.53 3.68
C GLU A 128 -7.33 -17.20 4.21
N PRO A 129 -7.30 -18.53 4.41
CA PRO A 129 -6.06 -19.20 4.66
C PRO A 129 -5.20 -18.99 3.41
N LEU A 130 -3.97 -18.48 3.60
CA LEU A 130 -2.95 -18.40 2.56
C LEU A 130 -2.67 -19.81 2.05
N LEU A 131 -3.42 -20.25 1.04
CA LEU A 131 -3.18 -21.49 0.33
C LEU A 131 -2.88 -21.12 -1.11
N ASN A 132 -1.61 -21.33 -1.45
CA ASN A 132 -1.07 -21.30 -2.79
C ASN A 132 -2.02 -22.00 -3.78
N SER A 133 -2.60 -21.25 -4.71
CA SER A 133 -2.90 -21.74 -6.06
C SER A 133 -3.21 -20.57 -6.97
N VAL A 134 -2.31 -20.36 -7.92
CA VAL A 134 -2.53 -19.54 -9.11
C VAL A 134 -3.42 -20.36 -10.07
N PRO A 135 -4.60 -19.89 -10.49
CA PRO A 135 -5.26 -20.43 -11.67
C PRO A 135 -4.88 -19.60 -12.92
N PRO A 136 -4.80 -20.21 -14.11
CA PRO A 136 -4.47 -19.50 -15.34
C PRO A 136 -5.67 -18.66 -15.77
N GLN A 137 -5.52 -17.33 -15.79
CA GLN A 137 -6.54 -16.41 -16.30
C GLN A 137 -6.53 -16.41 -17.83
N VAL A 138 -7.54 -17.02 -18.44
CA VAL A 138 -7.90 -16.82 -19.84
C VAL A 138 -8.41 -15.38 -20.01
N CYS A 139 -7.79 -14.65 -20.92
CA CYS A 139 -8.09 -13.25 -21.23
C CYS A 139 -9.41 -13.14 -22.02
N THR A 140 -10.43 -12.53 -21.42
CA THR A 140 -11.62 -12.03 -22.12
C THR A 140 -11.71 -10.51 -21.96
N LYS A 141 -11.65 -9.82 -23.10
CA LYS A 141 -11.67 -8.36 -23.23
C LYS A 141 -13.06 -7.81 -22.92
N GLN A 142 -13.18 -6.86 -21.99
CA GLN A 142 -14.27 -5.85 -21.98
C GLN A 142 -13.85 -4.54 -21.27
N PRO A 143 -14.53 -3.41 -21.57
CA PRO A 143 -13.90 -2.11 -21.72
C PRO A 143 -13.82 -1.26 -20.44
N ALA A 144 -12.82 -0.39 -20.43
CA ALA A 144 -12.41 0.42 -19.29
C ALA A 144 -13.35 1.61 -19.02
N ILE A 145 -13.84 1.71 -17.78
CA ILE A 145 -14.32 2.96 -17.19
C ILE A 145 -13.07 3.69 -16.65
N SER A 146 -12.81 4.85 -17.23
CA SER A 146 -11.64 5.69 -16.94
C SER A 146 -11.73 6.33 -15.56
N SER A 147 -10.88 5.89 -14.63
CA SER A 147 -10.38 6.74 -13.54
C SER A 147 -8.94 7.16 -13.91
N PRO A 148 -8.49 8.39 -13.62
CA PRO A 148 -7.14 8.81 -13.95
C PRO A 148 -6.17 8.16 -12.98
N THR A 149 -5.84 6.90 -13.25
CA THR A 149 -4.63 6.28 -12.72
C THR A 149 -3.50 7.20 -13.15
N ALA A 150 -2.79 7.80 -12.20
CA ALA A 150 -1.59 8.56 -12.48
C ALA A 150 -0.65 7.64 -13.27
N LEU A 151 -0.70 7.78 -14.59
CA LEU A 151 0.08 6.99 -15.52
C LEU A 151 1.51 7.19 -15.08
N TRP A 152 2.12 6.10 -14.61
CA TRP A 152 3.54 6.05 -14.35
C TRP A 152 4.24 6.69 -15.54
N ARG A 153 4.86 7.85 -15.33
CA ARG A 153 5.65 8.52 -16.36
C ARG A 153 7.09 8.00 -16.22
N PRO A 154 7.61 7.27 -17.20
CA PRO A 154 9.04 7.03 -17.28
C PRO A 154 9.72 8.40 -17.45
N TRP A 155 10.77 8.64 -16.68
CA TRP A 155 11.66 9.80 -16.80
C TRP A 155 12.61 9.63 -18.00
#